data_AF-A0A533XSN0-F1
#
_entry.id   AF-A0A533XSN0-F1
#
_cell.length_a   1.000
_cell.length_b   1.000
_cell.length_c   1.000
_cell.angle_alpha   90.00
_cell.angle_beta   90.00
_cell.angle_gamma   90.00
#
_symmetry.space_group_name_H-M   'P 1'
#
loop_
_entity.id
_entity.type
_entity.pdbx_description
1 polymer ?
#
loop_
_entity_poly.entity_id
_entity_poly.type
_entity_poly.pdbx_seq_one_letter_code
_entity_poly.pdbx_strand_id
1 'polypeptide(L)' 'MTIRRRHRQGARRGTDCSGGYRLLCAVLASIQILLPTLAAALPTEGHVVAGQATIQKVSPTTLSIAQASDKAILNWN' A
#
# COMPACT_ATOMS: atom_id res chain seq x y z
N MET A 1 -39.47 1.42 -56.72
CA MET A 1 -39.52 1.76 -55.28
C MET A 1 -39.39 0.46 -54.51
N THR A 2 -38.21 0.16 -53.95
CA THR A 2 -37.92 -1.16 -53.35
C THR A 2 -37.20 -0.96 -52.02
N ILE A 3 -37.91 -1.26 -50.95
CA ILE A 3 -37.46 -1.14 -49.57
C ILE A 3 -36.79 -2.47 -49.17
N ARG A 4 -35.52 -2.44 -48.76
CA ARG A 4 -34.87 -3.56 -48.07
C ARG A 4 -34.48 -3.13 -46.66
N ARG A 5 -35.26 -3.60 -45.66
CA ARG A 5 -34.82 -3.71 -44.27
C ARG A 5 -34.44 -5.16 -44.00
N ARG A 6 -33.24 -5.39 -43.45
CA ARG A 6 -32.90 -6.29 -42.32
C ARG A 6 -31.37 -6.36 -42.23
N HIS A 7 -30.77 -5.87 -41.15
CA HIS A 7 -30.52 -6.58 -39.89
C HIS A 7 -29.14 -7.25 -39.90
N ARG A 8 -28.19 -6.66 -39.15
CA ARG A 8 -27.33 -7.33 -38.16
C ARG A 8 -26.38 -6.29 -37.59
N GLN A 9 -26.74 -5.78 -36.41
CA GLN A 9 -25.78 -5.16 -35.50
C GLN A 9 -24.79 -6.26 -35.10
N GLY A 10 -23.58 -6.20 -35.64
CA GLY A 10 -22.46 -7.03 -35.24
C GLY A 10 -21.98 -6.59 -33.87
N ALA A 11 -22.52 -7.23 -32.83
CA ALA A 11 -21.93 -7.19 -31.51
C ALA A 11 -20.70 -8.12 -31.47
N ARG A 12 -19.67 -7.66 -30.75
CA ARG A 12 -18.53 -8.41 -30.19
C ARG A 12 -17.36 -8.68 -31.14
N ARG A 13 -16.24 -7.97 -30.91
CA ARG A 13 -15.18 -8.40 -29.98
C ARG A 13 -14.11 -7.32 -29.94
N GLY A 14 -14.08 -6.57 -28.84
CA GLY A 14 -12.93 -5.75 -28.49
C GLY A 14 -11.81 -6.68 -28.06
N THR A 15 -10.90 -6.97 -28.98
CA THR A 15 -9.58 -7.53 -28.68
C THR A 15 -8.70 -7.09 -29.81
N ASP A 16 -8.28 -5.82 -29.75
CA ASP A 16 -7.17 -5.35 -30.55
C ASP A 16 -5.96 -5.09 -29.65
N CYS A 17 -4.82 -5.43 -30.18
CA CYS A 17 -3.61 -5.84 -29.48
C CYS A 17 -3.04 -4.76 -28.56
N SER A 18 -3.01 -5.07 -27.26
CA SER A 18 -2.18 -4.34 -26.30
C SER A 18 -1.68 -5.30 -25.21
N GLY A 19 -1.18 -6.47 -25.61
CA GLY A 19 -0.71 -7.50 -24.68
C GLY A 19 0.47 -7.03 -23.82
N GLY A 20 1.40 -6.26 -24.42
CA GLY A 20 2.56 -5.71 -23.71
C GLY A 20 2.18 -4.68 -22.64
N TYR A 21 1.31 -3.72 -22.97
CA TYR A 21 0.85 -2.73 -21.99
C TYR A 21 -0.07 -3.35 -20.94
N ARG A 22 -0.87 -4.37 -21.28
CA ARG A 22 -1.69 -5.09 -20.30
C ARG A 22 -0.84 -5.84 -19.27
N LEU A 23 0.25 -6.48 -19.71
CA LEU A 23 1.23 -7.11 -18.81
C LEU A 23 1.95 -6.07 -17.96
N LEU A 24 2.42 -4.97 -18.57
CA LEU A 24 3.05 -3.87 -17.85
C LEU A 24 2.11 -3.29 -16.77
N CYS A 25 0.85 -3.01 -17.13
CA CYS A 25 -0.16 -2.53 -16.20
C CYS A 25 -0.48 -3.53 -15.09
N ALA A 26 -0.52 -4.83 -15.39
CA ALA A 26 -0.73 -5.86 -14.39
C ALA A 26 0.45 -5.94 -13.41
N VAL A 27 1.69 -5.84 -13.90
CA VAL A 27 2.89 -5.80 -13.06
C VAL A 27 2.91 -4.54 -12.19
N LEU A 28 2.68 -3.36 -12.78
CA LEU A 28 2.60 -2.10 -12.05
C LEU A 28 1.50 -2.14 -10.97
N ALA A 29 0.31 -2.67 -11.29
CA ALA A 29 -0.78 -2.81 -10.34
C ALA A 29 -0.43 -3.77 -9.19
N SER A 30 0.26 -4.88 -9.49
CA SER A 30 0.71 -5.83 -8.47
C SER A 30 1.77 -5.24 -7.54
N ILE A 31 2.68 -4.40 -8.05
CA ILE A 31 3.68 -3.68 -7.25
C ILE A 31 2.98 -2.74 -6.27
N GLN A 32 1.99 -1.95 -6.72
CA GLN A 32 1.27 -1.01 -5.85
C GLN A 32 0.54 -1.69 -4.68
N ILE A 33 0.11 -2.94 -4.85
CA ILE A 33 -0.55 -3.73 -3.78
C ILE A 33 0.49 -4.31 -2.81
N LEU A 34 1.72 -4.55 -3.26
CA LEU A 34 2.79 -5.14 -2.46
C LEU A 34 3.55 -4.11 -1.61
N LEU A 35 3.61 -2.84 -2.02
CA LEU A 35 4.29 -1.80 -1.23
C LEU A 35 3.77 -1.61 0.22
N PRO A 36 2.45 -1.57 0.51
CA PRO A 36 1.98 -1.34 1.87
C PRO A 36 2.29 -2.48 2.85
N THR A 37 2.63 -3.68 2.37
CA THR A 37 2.99 -4.81 3.25
C THR A 37 4.44 -4.78 3.73
N LEU A 38 5.31 -3.99 3.07
CA LEU A 38 6.71 -3.81 3.48
C LEU A 38 6.90 -2.63 4.46
N ALA A 39 5.87 -1.82 4.67
CA ALA A 39 5.93 -0.69 5.60
C ALA A 39 5.74 -1.18 7.05
N ALA A 40 6.79 -1.77 7.62
CA ALA A 40 6.92 -1.90 9.07
C ALA A 40 7.24 -0.52 9.66
N ALA A 41 6.23 0.34 9.74
CA ALA A 41 6.35 1.67 10.32
C ALA A 41 6.33 1.55 11.84
N LEU A 42 7.52 1.34 12.42
CA LEU A 42 7.70 1.62 13.85
C LEU A 42 7.55 3.12 14.10
N PRO A 43 7.01 3.54 15.26
CA PRO A 43 7.03 4.94 15.66
C PRO A 43 8.46 5.48 15.59
N THR A 44 8.66 6.53 14.80
CA THR A 44 9.94 7.19 14.60
C THR A 44 10.08 8.41 15.50
N GLU A 45 11.31 8.80 15.80
CA GLU A 45 11.60 10.05 16.52
C GLU A 45 10.87 10.19 17.87
N GLY A 46 10.76 9.08 18.60
CA GLY A 46 10.18 9.08 19.94
C GLY A 46 11.05 9.80 20.94
N HIS A 47 10.49 10.73 21.71
CA HIS A 47 11.19 11.39 22.82
C HIS A 47 10.39 11.28 24.11
N VAL A 48 11.09 11.05 25.22
CA VAL A 48 10.49 11.01 26.56
C VAL A 48 10.30 12.45 27.05
N VAL A 49 9.05 12.84 27.29
CA VAL A 49 8.71 14.21 27.72
C VAL A 49 8.44 14.29 29.22
N ALA A 50 8.12 13.17 29.87
CA ALA A 50 8.01 13.08 31.33
C ALA A 50 8.32 11.67 31.82
N GLY A 51 8.81 11.54 33.06
CA GLY A 51 9.22 10.26 33.64
C GLY A 51 10.60 9.80 33.16
N GLN A 52 10.88 8.51 33.30
CA GLN A 52 12.11 7.84 32.88
C GLN A 52 11.75 6.61 32.04
N ALA A 53 12.15 6.61 30.78
CA ALA A 53 12.01 5.47 29.89
C ALA A 53 13.15 5.49 28.87
N THR A 54 13.53 4.31 28.38
CA THR A 54 14.52 4.16 27.32
C THR A 54 13.86 3.52 26.11
N ILE A 55 14.01 4.17 24.95
CA ILE A 55 13.46 3.71 23.67
C ILE A 55 14.58 3.05 22.89
N GLN A 56 14.41 1.77 22.53
CA GLN A 56 15.41 0.98 21.83
C GLN A 56 14.78 0.28 20.64
N LYS A 57 15.30 0.53 19.44
CA LYS A 57 14.89 -0.20 18.23
C LYS A 57 15.63 -1.54 18.20
N VAL A 58 14.90 -2.63 18.48
CA VAL A 58 15.48 -3.99 18.57
C VAL A 58 15.60 -4.61 17.18
N SER A 59 14.64 -4.33 16.30
CA SER A 59 14.63 -4.82 14.92
C SER A 59 13.89 -3.83 14.00
N PRO A 60 13.86 -4.06 12.67
CA PRO A 60 13.05 -3.23 11.76
C PRO A 60 11.55 -3.24 12.07
N THR A 61 11.05 -4.26 12.77
CA THR A 61 9.62 -4.47 13.08
C THR A 61 9.33 -4.47 14.58
N THR A 62 10.35 -4.31 15.43
CA THR A 62 10.23 -4.39 16.89
C THR A 62 10.94 -3.24 17.58
N LEU A 63 10.21 -2.57 18.48
CA LEU A 63 10.71 -1.49 19.33
C LEU A 63 10.45 -1.87 20.78
N SER A 64 11.48 -1.74 21.62
CA SER A 64 11.44 -1.99 23.06
C SER A 64 11.41 -0.67 23.81
N ILE A 65 10.49 -0.54 24.76
CA ILE A 65 10.37 0.63 25.64
C ILE A 65 10.55 0.13 27.06
N ALA A 66 11.68 0.44 27.67
CA ALA A 66 11.98 0.11 29.06
C ALA A 66 11.62 1.30 29.96
N GLN A 67 10.47 1.24 30.64
CA GLN A 67 10.04 2.27 31.59
C GLN A 67 10.66 2.00 32.98
N ALA A 68 11.30 3.03 33.55
CA ALA A 68 11.98 2.96 34.84
C ALA A 68 11.29 3.76 35.97
N SER A 69 10.29 4.59 35.63
CA SER A 69 9.47 5.35 36.59
C SER A 69 8.03 4.81 36.66
N ASP A 70 7.26 5.24 37.67
CA ASP A 70 5.84 4.86 37.81
C ASP A 70 4.99 5.27 36.59
N LYS A 71 5.35 6.39 35.96
CA LYS A 71 4.73 6.89 34.73
C LYS A 71 5.81 7.48 33.83
N ALA A 72 5.75 7.18 32.54
CA ALA A 72 6.48 7.89 31.50
C ALA A 72 5.51 8.38 30.42
N ILE A 73 5.82 9.52 29.81
CA ILE A 73 5.07 10.10 28.68
C ILE A 73 6.04 10.22 27.53
N LEU A 74 5.66 9.67 26.37
CA LEU A 74 6.46 9.64 25.16
C LEU A 74 5.69 10.32 24.03
N ASN A 75 6.35 11.24 23.34
CA ASN A 75 5.81 11.88 22.14
C ASN A 75 6.47 11.28 20.90
N TRP A 76 5.71 11.13 19.82
CA TRP A 76 6.14 10.58 18.53
C TRP A 76 5.80 11.60 17.43
N ASN A 77 6.65 11.70 16.40
CA ASN A 77 6.50 12.63 15.28
C ASN A 77 6.43 11.89 13.94
#